data_AF-A0A073IQ92-F1
#
_entry.id   AF-A0A073IQ92-F1
#
_cell.length_a   1.000
_cell.length_b   1.000
_cell.length_c   1.000
_cell.angle_alpha   90.00
_cell.angle_beta   90.00
_cell.angle_gamma   90.00
#
_symmetry.space_group_name_H-M   'P 1'
#
loop_
_entity.id
_entity.type
_entity.pdbx_description
1 polymer ?
#
loop_
_entity_poly.entity_id
_entity_poly.type
_entity_poly.pdbx_seq_one_letter_code
_entity_poly.pdbx_strand_id
1 'polypeptide(L)'
;MFKKRGLLALVLALCMALAVSPAMAGILYTASTNWNTDRFGIIKDSEAPTKDVVTNLGGSAGSGVFSFNNAEWKSRIAISQYPATANDTVWFYDPTTTDWSAPLKEATSPVKNVHHMEAGGKYLYAAGYDDATVGRFDMTSDAFAPDSKIYTYTPADAGYTAHAERIATYNGGVYAIFAASKGNYPNYEYAPHKIIKFSEDLTPAASADLKGKNIDGANVGATIRIGGSLYVASIGGNQDTTGLFNTDSMIEKVNLDTLASETLITASKAAEKDGSWGSNFYGLAHDGNRIYILAACWNGSWPESGRDNVVIYETNAEKLDGGDIGNKIATLSTKTGYSLGIEYDSAAKLLWVSAGDSVYKYDGSAFTEYDSTALGGEMAKFATLTASGVTPSGDGGGGGGCNGGLGVLALVALLPLLVAKRGKKK
;
A
#
# COMPACT_ATOMS: atom_id res chain seq x y z
N MET A 1 49.12 15.05 -10.17
CA MET A 1 47.93 14.59 -10.92
C MET A 1 46.83 13.88 -10.08
N PHE A 2 46.96 13.75 -8.76
CA PHE A 2 46.02 12.97 -7.93
C PHE A 2 44.71 13.69 -7.49
N LYS A 3 44.56 15.00 -7.72
CA LYS A 3 43.39 15.77 -7.22
C LYS A 3 42.10 15.65 -8.06
N LYS A 4 42.16 15.18 -9.32
CA LYS A 4 40.99 15.17 -10.22
C LYS A 4 40.05 13.98 -10.04
N ARG A 5 40.52 12.84 -9.48
CA ARG A 5 39.72 11.60 -9.37
C ARG A 5 38.83 11.55 -8.13
N GLY A 6 39.26 12.14 -7.01
CA GLY A 6 38.43 12.30 -5.81
C GLY A 6 37.31 13.32 -6.01
N LEU A 7 37.57 14.37 -6.79
CA LEU A 7 36.58 15.38 -7.15
C LEU A 7 35.46 14.78 -8.03
N LEU A 8 35.78 13.89 -8.96
CA LEU A 8 34.77 13.26 -9.83
C LEU A 8 33.85 12.30 -9.06
N ALA A 9 34.38 11.54 -8.10
CA ALA A 9 33.58 10.66 -7.23
C ALA A 9 32.70 11.46 -6.25
N LEU A 10 33.23 12.56 -5.71
CA LEU A 10 32.47 13.49 -4.86
C LEU A 10 31.39 14.20 -5.67
N VAL A 11 31.67 14.63 -6.90
CA VAL A 11 30.69 15.24 -7.82
C VAL A 11 29.64 14.23 -8.24
N LEU A 12 29.97 12.97 -8.49
CA LEU A 12 28.97 11.94 -8.80
C LEU A 12 28.05 11.66 -7.60
N ALA A 13 28.62 11.58 -6.38
CA ALA A 13 27.85 11.45 -5.15
C ALA A 13 27.00 12.70 -4.85
N LEU A 14 27.52 13.91 -5.13
CA LEU A 14 26.77 15.16 -5.03
C LEU A 14 25.67 15.23 -6.09
N CYS A 15 25.92 14.79 -7.33
CA CYS A 15 24.93 14.77 -8.40
C CYS A 15 23.79 13.77 -8.13
N MET A 16 24.08 12.64 -7.46
CA MET A 16 23.02 11.74 -6.98
C MET A 16 22.27 12.32 -5.77
N ALA A 17 22.93 13.06 -4.89
CA ALA A 17 22.27 13.79 -3.79
C ALA A 17 21.48 15.03 -4.25
N LEU A 18 21.85 15.64 -5.39
CA LEU A 18 21.21 16.81 -5.99
C LEU A 18 20.03 16.47 -6.91
N ALA A 19 19.80 15.18 -7.20
CA ALA A 19 18.68 14.72 -8.03
C ALA A 19 17.47 14.23 -7.22
N VAL A 20 17.52 14.34 -5.88
CA VAL A 20 16.36 14.11 -5.03
C VAL A 20 15.56 15.41 -5.00
N SER A 21 14.55 15.53 -5.86
CA SER A 21 13.51 16.52 -5.59
C SER A 21 12.84 16.14 -4.28
N PRO A 22 12.65 17.05 -3.31
CA PRO A 22 11.89 16.71 -2.12
C PRO A 22 10.54 16.17 -2.58
N ALA A 23 10.14 15.02 -2.04
CA ALA A 23 8.76 14.58 -2.15
C ALA A 23 7.88 15.77 -1.75
N MET A 24 6.82 16.03 -2.49
CA MET A 24 5.75 16.85 -1.94
C MET A 24 5.23 16.09 -0.72
N ALA A 25 5.46 16.60 0.48
CA ALA A 25 4.96 15.99 1.71
C ALA A 25 3.44 16.22 1.79
N GLY A 26 2.70 15.18 2.16
CA GLY A 26 1.25 15.18 2.17
C GLY A 26 0.60 13.96 1.50
N ILE A 27 -0.71 14.08 1.26
CA ILE A 27 -1.52 13.05 0.63
C ILE A 27 -2.29 13.59 -0.59
N LEU A 28 -2.51 12.72 -1.56
CA LEU A 28 -3.67 12.85 -2.44
C LEU A 28 -4.83 12.07 -1.86
N TYR A 29 -6.03 12.61 -2.04
CA TYR A 29 -7.25 11.94 -1.59
C TYR A 29 -8.34 12.06 -2.64
N THR A 30 -9.20 11.07 -2.68
CA THR A 30 -10.49 11.13 -3.36
C THR A 30 -11.59 11.40 -2.35
N ALA A 31 -12.53 12.25 -2.76
CA ALA A 31 -13.78 12.48 -2.05
C ALA A 31 -14.94 12.12 -2.98
N SER A 32 -16.04 11.66 -2.40
CA SER A 32 -17.16 11.09 -3.14
C SER A 32 -18.51 11.53 -2.58
N THR A 33 -19.55 11.31 -3.38
CA THR A 33 -20.93 11.28 -2.91
C THR A 33 -21.55 9.95 -3.36
N ASN A 34 -22.05 9.14 -2.42
CA ASN A 34 -22.66 7.83 -2.72
C ASN A 34 -21.77 6.88 -3.56
N TRP A 35 -20.52 6.63 -3.13
CA TRP A 35 -19.53 5.74 -3.80
C TRP A 35 -19.01 6.23 -5.16
N ASN A 36 -19.59 7.30 -5.70
CA ASN A 36 -19.14 7.92 -6.94
C ASN A 36 -18.08 8.96 -6.62
N THR A 37 -16.86 8.70 -7.08
CA THR A 37 -15.76 9.64 -6.91
C THR A 37 -15.71 10.54 -8.13
N ASP A 38 -16.14 11.78 -7.95
CA ASP A 38 -16.12 12.79 -9.01
C ASP A 38 -14.93 13.74 -8.88
N ARG A 39 -14.13 13.64 -7.81
CA ARG A 39 -13.06 14.61 -7.51
C ARG A 39 -11.88 14.01 -6.77
N PHE A 40 -10.74 14.69 -6.90
CA PHE A 40 -9.62 14.52 -5.96
C PHE A 40 -9.15 15.86 -5.40
N GLY A 41 -8.50 15.78 -4.26
CA GLY A 41 -7.82 16.90 -3.62
C GLY A 41 -6.44 16.52 -3.12
N ILE A 42 -5.74 17.50 -2.59
CA ILE A 42 -4.39 17.38 -2.06
C ILE A 42 -4.36 18.04 -0.69
N ILE A 43 -3.72 17.38 0.27
CA ILE A 43 -3.33 18.00 1.54
C ILE A 43 -1.81 18.02 1.55
N LYS A 44 -1.21 19.22 1.52
CA LYS A 44 0.24 19.39 1.63
C LYS A 44 0.60 19.69 3.07
N ASP A 45 1.55 18.95 3.63
CA ASP A 45 2.08 19.21 4.98
C ASP A 45 1.00 19.47 6.06
N SER A 46 1.02 20.68 6.63
CA SER A 46 0.12 21.18 7.65
C SER A 46 -0.92 22.16 7.11
N GLU A 47 -1.03 22.31 5.79
CA GLU A 47 -1.94 23.23 5.14
C GLU A 47 -3.40 22.73 5.20
N ALA A 48 -4.32 23.64 4.88
CA ALA A 48 -5.71 23.27 4.65
C ALA A 48 -5.82 22.43 3.36
N PRO A 49 -6.79 21.50 3.27
CA PRO A 49 -7.01 20.74 2.05
C PRO A 49 -7.28 21.65 0.85
N THR A 50 -6.60 21.37 -0.26
CA THR A 50 -6.98 21.91 -1.57
C THR A 50 -7.90 20.89 -2.23
N LYS A 51 -9.20 21.18 -2.20
CA LYS A 51 -10.23 20.37 -2.85
C LYS A 51 -10.34 20.65 -4.35
N ASP A 52 -11.06 19.77 -5.05
CA ASP A 52 -11.46 19.94 -6.45
C ASP A 52 -10.27 20.19 -7.41
N VAL A 53 -9.11 19.58 -7.11
CA VAL A 53 -7.88 19.73 -7.93
C VAL A 53 -8.11 19.19 -9.33
N VAL A 54 -8.81 18.06 -9.44
CA VAL A 54 -9.51 17.67 -10.66
C VAL A 54 -10.90 17.22 -10.28
N THR A 55 -11.85 17.51 -11.16
CA THR A 55 -13.26 17.15 -11.05
C THR A 55 -13.69 16.41 -12.30
N ASN A 56 -14.85 15.74 -12.24
CA ASN A 56 -15.45 15.00 -13.34
C ASN A 56 -14.58 13.84 -13.85
N LEU A 57 -13.85 13.16 -12.96
CA LEU A 57 -13.06 11.97 -13.34
C LEU A 57 -13.94 10.82 -13.85
N GLY A 58 -15.26 10.83 -13.60
CA GLY A 58 -16.14 9.72 -13.97
C GLY A 58 -15.91 8.50 -13.08
N GLY A 59 -16.75 7.47 -13.23
CA GLY A 59 -16.83 6.34 -12.30
C GLY A 59 -18.14 6.33 -11.52
N SER A 60 -18.64 5.13 -11.23
CA SER A 60 -19.98 4.96 -10.63
C SER A 60 -20.05 3.91 -9.52
N ALA A 61 -18.92 3.31 -9.14
CA ALA A 61 -18.91 2.20 -8.19
C ALA A 61 -17.67 2.14 -7.28
N GLY A 62 -16.64 2.94 -7.53
CA GLY A 62 -15.46 2.97 -6.66
C GLY A 62 -14.31 3.75 -7.26
N SER A 63 -13.31 4.02 -6.41
CA SER A 63 -12.07 4.68 -6.80
C SER A 63 -10.86 4.09 -6.08
N GLY A 64 -9.69 4.37 -6.63
CA GLY A 64 -8.39 4.08 -6.04
C GLY A 64 -7.43 5.24 -6.23
N VAL A 65 -6.53 5.47 -5.27
CA VAL A 65 -5.41 6.41 -5.37
C VAL A 65 -4.15 5.62 -5.02
N PHE A 66 -3.17 5.61 -5.91
CA PHE A 66 -1.96 4.81 -5.76
C PHE A 66 -0.75 5.67 -6.06
N SER A 67 0.22 5.65 -5.15
CA SER A 67 1.48 6.38 -5.27
C SER A 67 2.61 5.39 -5.47
N PHE A 68 3.48 5.65 -6.43
CA PHE A 68 4.56 4.74 -6.78
C PHE A 68 5.72 5.48 -7.45
N ASN A 69 6.87 4.81 -7.54
CA ASN A 69 7.99 5.26 -8.35
C ASN A 69 8.00 4.52 -9.69
N ASN A 70 8.13 5.26 -10.79
CA ASN A 70 8.25 4.66 -12.11
C ASN A 70 9.64 4.00 -12.32
N ALA A 71 9.90 3.46 -13.51
CA ALA A 71 11.16 2.77 -13.81
C ALA A 71 12.39 3.68 -13.70
N GLU A 72 12.20 5.00 -13.89
CA GLU A 72 13.23 6.03 -13.73
C GLU A 72 13.25 6.65 -12.32
N TRP A 73 12.58 6.04 -11.34
CA TRP A 73 12.49 6.50 -9.94
C TRP A 73 11.85 7.87 -9.74
N LYS A 74 11.00 8.28 -10.68
CA LYS A 74 10.17 9.47 -10.51
C LYS A 74 8.89 9.09 -9.79
N SER A 75 8.49 9.92 -8.83
CA SER A 75 7.20 9.76 -8.17
C SER A 75 6.07 9.96 -9.17
N ARG A 76 5.06 9.09 -9.09
CA ARG A 76 3.88 9.08 -9.95
C ARG A 76 2.67 8.72 -9.13
N ILE A 77 1.51 9.20 -9.60
CA ILE A 77 0.22 8.90 -9.01
C ILE A 77 -0.66 8.27 -10.07
N ALA A 78 -1.34 7.18 -9.72
CA ALA A 78 -2.44 6.61 -10.48
C ALA A 78 -3.74 6.83 -9.73
N ILE A 79 -4.74 7.36 -10.43
CA ILE A 79 -6.11 7.47 -9.94
C ILE A 79 -6.97 6.52 -10.78
N SER A 80 -7.62 5.57 -10.13
CA SER A 80 -8.48 4.57 -10.79
C SER A 80 -9.95 4.90 -10.52
N GLN A 81 -10.81 4.75 -11.53
CA GLN A 81 -12.26 4.87 -11.40
C GLN A 81 -12.96 3.65 -11.96
N TYR A 82 -13.78 3.03 -11.12
CA TYR A 82 -14.47 1.79 -11.44
C TYR A 82 -15.90 2.07 -11.94
N PRO A 83 -16.25 1.69 -13.19
CA PRO A 83 -17.58 1.93 -13.77
C PRO A 83 -18.56 0.76 -13.58
N ALA A 84 -18.34 -0.16 -12.62
CA ALA A 84 -19.15 -1.37 -12.35
C ALA A 84 -19.17 -2.46 -13.45
N THR A 85 -19.03 -2.09 -14.72
CA THR A 85 -19.35 -2.96 -15.86
C THR A 85 -18.19 -3.16 -16.83
N ALA A 86 -17.11 -2.39 -16.68
CA ALA A 86 -15.92 -2.44 -17.50
C ALA A 86 -14.67 -2.31 -16.63
N ASN A 87 -13.50 -2.55 -17.23
CA ASN A 87 -12.23 -2.26 -16.58
C ASN A 87 -12.14 -0.76 -16.23
N ASP A 88 -11.40 -0.49 -15.15
CA ASP A 88 -11.26 0.85 -14.63
C ASP A 88 -10.59 1.79 -15.66
N THR A 89 -10.98 3.06 -15.62
CA THR A 89 -10.18 4.11 -16.26
C THR A 89 -9.15 4.60 -15.25
N VAL A 90 -7.90 4.74 -15.69
CA VAL A 90 -6.76 5.13 -14.86
C VAL A 90 -6.10 6.36 -15.43
N TRP A 91 -5.95 7.40 -14.60
CA TRP A 91 -5.22 8.62 -14.91
C TRP A 91 -3.91 8.65 -14.14
N PHE A 92 -2.82 8.86 -14.87
CA PHE A 92 -1.48 8.96 -14.33
C PHE A 92 -1.03 10.41 -14.28
N TYR A 93 -0.54 10.87 -13.13
CA TYR A 93 -0.09 12.25 -12.91
C TYR A 93 1.35 12.31 -12.42
N ASP A 94 2.02 13.42 -12.74
CA ASP A 94 3.26 13.83 -12.08
C ASP A 94 2.90 14.66 -10.84
N PRO A 95 3.16 14.20 -9.61
CA PRO A 95 2.78 14.93 -8.40
C PRO A 95 3.57 16.23 -8.19
N THR A 96 4.59 16.50 -9.01
CA THR A 96 5.33 17.77 -8.99
C THR A 96 4.68 18.85 -9.87
N THR A 97 3.65 18.50 -10.65
CA THR A 97 2.95 19.47 -11.49
C THR A 97 2.21 20.53 -10.66
N THR A 98 2.18 21.75 -11.19
CA THR A 98 1.28 22.80 -10.71
C THR A 98 -0.03 22.84 -11.50
N ASP A 99 -0.06 22.20 -12.67
CA ASP A 99 -1.24 22.06 -13.52
C ASP A 99 -1.70 20.60 -13.53
N TRP A 100 -2.81 20.35 -12.84
CA TRP A 100 -3.42 19.04 -12.69
C TRP A 100 -4.53 18.79 -13.72
N SER A 101 -4.82 19.76 -14.61
CA SER A 101 -5.91 19.64 -15.57
C SER A 101 -5.65 18.59 -16.67
N ALA A 102 -4.39 18.20 -16.87
CA ALA A 102 -3.98 17.19 -17.83
C ALA A 102 -3.18 16.08 -17.15
N PRO A 103 -3.60 14.80 -17.25
CA PRO A 103 -2.78 13.67 -16.83
C PRO A 103 -1.58 13.52 -17.78
N LEU A 104 -0.51 12.88 -17.29
CA LEU A 104 0.55 12.34 -18.15
C LEU A 104 -0.05 11.33 -19.15
N LYS A 105 -0.99 10.53 -18.67
CA LYS A 105 -1.66 9.48 -19.45
C LYS A 105 -3.02 9.15 -18.87
N GLU A 106 -3.99 8.94 -19.74
CA GLU A 106 -5.22 8.19 -19.44
C GLU A 106 -5.13 6.83 -20.13
N ALA A 107 -5.49 5.76 -19.41
CA ALA A 107 -5.46 4.39 -19.91
C ALA A 107 -6.59 3.54 -19.32
N THR A 108 -6.97 2.49 -20.03
CA THR A 108 -7.84 1.44 -19.48
C THR A 108 -7.00 0.45 -18.70
N SER A 109 -7.42 0.14 -17.48
CA SER A 109 -6.78 -0.86 -16.63
C SER A 109 -6.79 -2.24 -17.27
N PRO A 110 -5.73 -3.06 -17.10
CA PRO A 110 -5.76 -4.46 -17.53
C PRO A 110 -6.70 -5.32 -16.67
N VAL A 111 -7.14 -4.82 -15.51
CA VAL A 111 -8.01 -5.53 -14.56
C VAL A 111 -9.22 -4.68 -14.16
N LYS A 112 -10.24 -5.32 -13.60
CA LYS A 112 -11.51 -4.71 -13.18
C LYS A 112 -11.57 -4.52 -11.67
N ASN A 113 -12.06 -3.36 -11.24
CA ASN A 113 -12.18 -2.95 -9.84
C ASN A 113 -10.85 -3.05 -9.10
N VAL A 114 -9.95 -2.09 -9.40
CA VAL A 114 -8.57 -2.14 -8.92
C VAL A 114 -8.51 -1.92 -7.40
N HIS A 115 -8.08 -2.94 -6.66
CA HIS A 115 -7.91 -2.86 -5.20
C HIS A 115 -6.51 -2.38 -4.80
N HIS A 116 -5.47 -2.72 -5.58
CA HIS A 116 -4.11 -2.30 -5.29
C HIS A 116 -3.26 -2.19 -6.55
N MET A 117 -2.27 -1.28 -6.53
CA MET A 117 -1.20 -1.23 -7.52
C MET A 117 0.16 -1.15 -6.84
N GLU A 118 1.17 -1.83 -7.37
CA GLU A 118 2.54 -1.80 -6.86
C GLU A 118 3.55 -1.80 -8.01
N ALA A 119 4.55 -0.92 -7.94
CA ALA A 119 5.61 -0.85 -8.95
C ALA A 119 6.68 -1.94 -8.72
N GLY A 120 7.21 -2.49 -9.80
CA GLY A 120 8.35 -3.41 -9.78
C GLY A 120 9.07 -3.46 -11.12
N GLY A 121 10.35 -3.09 -11.12
CA GLY A 121 11.12 -2.96 -12.36
C GLY A 121 10.52 -1.88 -13.25
N LYS A 122 10.19 -2.22 -14.50
CA LYS A 122 9.55 -1.30 -15.45
C LYS A 122 8.02 -1.37 -15.47
N TYR A 123 7.42 -2.18 -14.59
CA TYR A 123 5.98 -2.44 -14.62
C TYR A 123 5.28 -1.93 -13.36
N LEU A 124 4.04 -1.48 -13.53
CA LEU A 124 3.08 -1.26 -12.45
C LEU A 124 2.09 -2.41 -12.45
N TYR A 125 2.12 -3.24 -11.42
CA TYR A 125 1.21 -4.38 -11.31
C TYR A 125 -0.07 -3.98 -10.60
N ALA A 126 -1.21 -4.54 -11.01
CA ALA A 126 -2.52 -4.24 -10.46
C ALA A 126 -3.25 -5.51 -10.05
N ALA A 127 -3.95 -5.46 -8.91
CA ALA A 127 -4.86 -6.49 -8.42
C ALA A 127 -6.31 -6.06 -8.68
N GLY A 128 -7.06 -6.86 -9.45
CA GLY A 128 -8.46 -6.64 -9.77
C GLY A 128 -9.39 -7.58 -9.01
N TYR A 129 -10.33 -6.97 -8.27
CA TYR A 129 -11.22 -7.67 -7.37
C TYR A 129 -12.25 -8.54 -8.09
N ASP A 130 -12.96 -7.98 -9.07
CA ASP A 130 -14.16 -8.62 -9.64
C ASP A 130 -13.87 -9.97 -10.30
N ASP A 131 -12.76 -10.06 -11.03
CA ASP A 131 -12.42 -11.23 -11.85
C ASP A 131 -11.27 -12.06 -11.26
N ALA A 132 -10.82 -11.77 -10.04
CA ALA A 132 -9.63 -12.38 -9.44
C ALA A 132 -8.38 -12.31 -10.32
N THR A 133 -8.15 -11.14 -10.93
CA THR A 133 -7.09 -10.95 -11.92
C THR A 133 -5.91 -10.15 -11.39
N VAL A 134 -4.71 -10.50 -11.86
CA VAL A 134 -3.51 -9.68 -11.75
C VAL A 134 -3.06 -9.31 -13.15
N GLY A 135 -2.83 -8.03 -13.38
CA GLY A 135 -2.34 -7.49 -14.65
C GLY A 135 -1.21 -6.48 -14.42
N ARG A 136 -0.70 -5.89 -15.51
CA ARG A 136 0.36 -4.87 -15.41
C ARG A 136 0.29 -3.80 -16.49
N PHE A 137 0.83 -2.63 -16.19
CA PHE A 137 1.17 -1.59 -17.16
C PHE A 137 2.68 -1.56 -17.39
N ASP A 138 3.14 -1.36 -18.62
CA ASP A 138 4.51 -0.96 -18.91
C ASP A 138 4.66 0.55 -18.69
N MET A 139 5.53 0.93 -17.74
CA MET A 139 5.77 2.32 -17.35
C MET A 139 6.96 2.96 -18.07
N THR A 140 7.62 2.26 -18.99
CA THR A 140 8.83 2.75 -19.65
C THR A 140 8.58 4.14 -20.26
N SER A 141 9.38 5.13 -19.87
CA SER A 141 9.23 6.51 -20.36
C SER A 141 7.83 7.10 -20.14
N ASP A 142 7.20 6.79 -19.00
CA ASP A 142 5.84 7.26 -18.63
C ASP A 142 4.74 6.86 -19.65
N ALA A 143 4.93 5.74 -20.37
CA ALA A 143 3.96 5.27 -21.36
C ALA A 143 2.65 4.75 -20.74
N PHE A 144 2.75 4.12 -19.56
CA PHE A 144 1.66 3.45 -18.82
C PHE A 144 0.73 2.63 -19.72
N ALA A 145 1.30 1.84 -20.63
CA ALA A 145 0.55 1.03 -21.58
C ALA A 145 0.10 -0.27 -20.90
N PRO A 146 -1.20 -0.64 -20.92
CA PRO A 146 -1.63 -1.92 -20.39
C PRO A 146 -1.00 -3.06 -21.19
N ASP A 147 -0.43 -4.04 -20.48
CA ASP A 147 0.14 -5.24 -21.07
C ASP A 147 -0.93 -6.34 -21.16
N SER A 148 -0.81 -7.18 -22.18
CA SER A 148 -1.58 -8.43 -22.36
C SER A 148 -1.31 -9.50 -21.31
N LYS A 149 -0.24 -9.39 -20.51
CA LYS A 149 0.03 -10.34 -19.42
C LYS A 149 -0.99 -10.16 -18.31
N ILE A 150 -1.82 -11.19 -18.14
CA ILE A 150 -2.84 -11.28 -17.11
C ILE A 150 -2.81 -12.69 -16.54
N TYR A 151 -2.99 -12.79 -15.23
CA TYR A 151 -3.25 -14.05 -14.53
C TYR A 151 -4.61 -13.98 -13.84
N THR A 152 -5.43 -15.01 -14.01
CA THR A 152 -6.72 -15.17 -13.32
C THR A 152 -6.60 -16.30 -12.32
N TYR A 153 -6.88 -16.03 -11.05
CA TYR A 153 -6.93 -17.07 -10.03
C TYR A 153 -8.28 -17.78 -10.05
N THR A 154 -8.25 -19.10 -9.92
CA THR A 154 -9.45 -19.92 -9.72
C THR A 154 -9.27 -20.71 -8.42
N PRO A 155 -10.17 -20.57 -7.43
CA PRO A 155 -10.15 -21.39 -6.23
C PRO A 155 -10.17 -22.87 -6.55
N ALA A 156 -9.41 -23.66 -5.78
CA ALA A 156 -9.45 -25.12 -5.91
C ALA A 156 -10.81 -25.69 -5.46
N ASP A 157 -11.42 -25.08 -4.46
CA ASP A 157 -12.71 -25.50 -3.90
C ASP A 157 -13.87 -24.95 -4.73
N ALA A 158 -14.74 -25.86 -5.18
CA ALA A 158 -15.92 -25.51 -5.96
C ALA A 158 -16.88 -24.61 -5.17
N GLY A 159 -17.48 -23.64 -5.86
CA GLY A 159 -18.48 -22.73 -5.30
C GLY A 159 -17.90 -21.48 -4.64
N TYR A 160 -16.58 -21.36 -4.55
CA TYR A 160 -15.93 -20.12 -4.13
C TYR A 160 -15.75 -19.16 -5.32
N THR A 161 -16.05 -17.89 -5.07
CA THR A 161 -15.68 -16.76 -5.94
C THR A 161 -14.41 -16.14 -5.36
N ALA A 162 -13.40 -15.95 -6.20
CA ALA A 162 -12.14 -15.33 -5.79
C ALA A 162 -12.11 -13.83 -6.10
N HIS A 163 -11.20 -13.15 -5.41
CA HIS A 163 -10.85 -11.75 -5.63
C HIS A 163 -9.34 -11.56 -5.50
N ALA A 164 -8.72 -10.76 -6.36
CA ALA A 164 -7.34 -10.33 -6.18
C ALA A 164 -7.36 -9.05 -5.34
N GLU A 165 -6.75 -9.11 -4.17
CA GLU A 165 -6.95 -8.08 -3.13
C GLU A 165 -5.74 -7.18 -3.00
N ARG A 166 -4.54 -7.76 -2.97
CA ARG A 166 -3.30 -7.03 -2.75
C ARG A 166 -2.17 -7.54 -3.62
N ILE A 167 -1.24 -6.64 -3.91
CA ILE A 167 -0.02 -6.95 -4.65
C ILE A 167 1.19 -6.30 -3.98
N ALA A 168 2.31 -7.01 -3.95
CA ALA A 168 3.58 -6.54 -3.43
C ALA A 168 4.72 -6.96 -4.37
N THR A 169 5.78 -6.16 -4.45
CA THR A 169 7.00 -6.52 -5.17
C THR A 169 8.17 -6.61 -4.19
N TYR A 170 9.00 -7.64 -4.38
CA TYR A 170 10.17 -7.87 -3.52
C TYR A 170 11.21 -8.72 -4.23
N ASN A 171 12.46 -8.25 -4.25
CA ASN A 171 13.60 -8.97 -4.82
C ASN A 171 13.35 -9.52 -6.24
N GLY A 172 12.73 -8.71 -7.10
CA GLY A 172 12.36 -9.07 -8.48
C GLY A 172 11.15 -10.02 -8.61
N GLY A 173 10.57 -10.49 -7.50
CA GLY A 173 9.33 -11.24 -7.46
C GLY A 173 8.11 -10.33 -7.32
N VAL A 174 6.98 -10.80 -7.85
CA VAL A 174 5.66 -10.18 -7.68
C VAL A 174 4.81 -11.12 -6.85
N TYR A 175 4.07 -10.61 -5.87
CA TYR A 175 3.32 -11.41 -4.92
C TYR A 175 1.89 -10.87 -4.86
N ALA A 176 0.90 -11.72 -5.14
CA ALA A 176 -0.50 -11.32 -5.03
C ALA A 176 -1.22 -12.16 -3.98
N ILE A 177 -2.07 -11.51 -3.19
CA ILE A 177 -2.98 -12.14 -2.24
C ILE A 177 -4.37 -12.22 -2.88
N PHE A 178 -4.93 -13.42 -2.88
CA PHE A 178 -6.29 -13.68 -3.32
C PHE A 178 -7.14 -14.10 -2.12
N ALA A 179 -8.30 -13.46 -1.98
CA ALA A 179 -9.35 -13.92 -1.08
C ALA A 179 -10.37 -14.74 -1.86
N ALA A 180 -11.11 -15.59 -1.17
CA ALA A 180 -12.24 -16.30 -1.77
C ALA A 180 -13.40 -16.41 -0.79
N SER A 181 -14.62 -16.25 -1.29
CA SER A 181 -15.85 -16.37 -0.51
C SER A 181 -16.90 -17.23 -1.22
N LYS A 182 -17.82 -17.81 -0.45
CA LYS A 182 -19.01 -18.49 -0.98
C LYS A 182 -20.25 -18.10 -0.18
N GLY A 183 -21.43 -18.31 -0.76
CA GLY A 183 -22.70 -17.89 -0.18
C GLY A 183 -23.11 -16.49 -0.64
N ASN A 184 -23.97 -15.83 0.14
CA ASN A 184 -24.51 -14.51 -0.17
C ASN A 184 -24.54 -13.66 1.11
N TYR A 185 -24.52 -12.34 0.96
CA TYR A 185 -24.68 -11.41 2.08
C TYR A 185 -25.96 -11.72 2.89
N PRO A 186 -25.93 -11.67 4.23
CA PRO A 186 -24.79 -11.41 5.12
C PRO A 186 -24.11 -12.70 5.63
N ASN A 187 -24.20 -13.82 4.91
CA ASN A 187 -23.76 -15.15 5.38
C ASN A 187 -22.62 -15.71 4.52
N TYR A 188 -21.69 -14.86 4.10
CA TYR A 188 -20.52 -15.31 3.37
C TYR A 188 -19.61 -16.19 4.24
N GLU A 189 -19.20 -17.32 3.70
CA GLU A 189 -18.09 -18.10 4.23
C GLU A 189 -16.82 -17.75 3.47
N TYR A 190 -15.73 -17.46 4.19
CA TYR A 190 -14.45 -17.08 3.60
C TYR A 190 -13.42 -18.20 3.78
N ALA A 191 -12.75 -18.53 2.68
CA ALA A 191 -11.58 -19.40 2.71
C ALA A 191 -10.36 -18.62 3.25
N PRO A 192 -9.35 -19.31 3.78
CA PRO A 192 -8.06 -18.69 4.01
C PRO A 192 -7.50 -18.11 2.71
N HIS A 193 -6.76 -17.00 2.80
CA HIS A 193 -6.21 -16.35 1.60
C HIS A 193 -5.18 -17.24 0.90
N LYS A 194 -4.99 -17.02 -0.39
CA LYS A 194 -3.88 -17.59 -1.17
C LYS A 194 -2.87 -16.51 -1.46
N ILE A 195 -1.59 -16.73 -1.17
CA ILE A 195 -0.50 -15.91 -1.74
C ILE A 195 0.15 -16.66 -2.90
N ILE A 196 0.35 -15.97 -4.02
CA ILE A 196 1.06 -16.51 -5.19
C ILE A 196 2.24 -15.60 -5.50
N LYS A 197 3.43 -16.20 -5.60
CA LYS A 197 4.63 -15.58 -6.15
C LYS A 197 4.65 -15.78 -7.65
N PHE A 198 4.86 -14.72 -8.39
CA PHE A 198 5.02 -14.69 -9.84
C PHE A 198 6.42 -14.23 -10.22
N SER A 199 6.82 -14.62 -11.43
CA SER A 199 7.85 -13.90 -12.18
C SER A 199 7.34 -12.51 -12.62
N GLU A 200 8.24 -11.68 -13.14
CA GLU A 200 7.90 -10.38 -13.74
C GLU A 200 6.77 -10.50 -14.80
N ASP A 201 6.75 -11.58 -15.58
CA ASP A 201 5.76 -11.89 -16.62
C ASP A 201 4.44 -12.50 -16.11
N LEU A 202 4.16 -12.38 -14.81
CA LEU A 202 2.96 -12.90 -14.17
C LEU A 202 2.77 -14.42 -14.36
N THR A 203 3.85 -15.15 -14.60
CA THR A 203 3.84 -16.61 -14.56
C THR A 203 4.00 -17.08 -13.11
N PRO A 204 3.06 -17.87 -12.54
CA PRO A 204 3.17 -18.39 -11.18
C PRO A 204 4.44 -19.23 -10.99
N ALA A 205 5.17 -18.97 -9.90
CA ALA A 205 6.40 -19.67 -9.54
C ALA A 205 6.24 -20.48 -8.25
N ALA A 206 5.47 -19.97 -7.29
CA ALA A 206 5.17 -20.65 -6.03
C ALA A 206 3.87 -20.10 -5.44
N SER A 207 3.25 -20.85 -4.53
CA SER A 207 2.07 -20.37 -3.80
C SER A 207 1.99 -21.01 -2.42
N ALA A 208 1.34 -20.33 -1.48
CA ALA A 208 1.05 -20.86 -0.15
C ALA A 208 -0.34 -20.41 0.30
N ASP A 209 -0.98 -21.21 1.15
CA ASP A 209 -2.17 -20.80 1.87
C ASP A 209 -1.74 -19.95 3.07
N LEU A 210 -2.44 -18.84 3.29
CA LEU A 210 -2.32 -18.01 4.49
C LEU A 210 -3.35 -18.46 5.53
N LYS A 211 -3.29 -17.91 6.74
CA LYS A 211 -4.23 -18.21 7.83
C LYS A 211 -5.36 -17.18 7.89
N GLY A 212 -5.07 -15.94 7.50
CA GLY A 212 -6.04 -14.85 7.40
C GLY A 212 -7.19 -15.15 6.44
N LYS A 213 -8.35 -14.56 6.71
CA LYS A 213 -9.58 -14.64 5.90
C LYS A 213 -10.15 -13.25 5.71
N ASN A 214 -10.81 -13.01 4.57
CA ASN A 214 -11.43 -11.73 4.21
C ASN A 214 -10.54 -10.50 4.46
N ILE A 215 -9.57 -10.26 3.57
CA ILE A 215 -8.77 -9.03 3.61
C ILE A 215 -9.59 -7.95 2.90
N ASP A 216 -9.63 -6.74 3.45
CA ASP A 216 -10.19 -5.59 2.74
C ASP A 216 -9.09 -4.98 1.86
N GLY A 217 -8.87 -5.59 0.69
CA GLY A 217 -7.76 -5.24 -0.18
C GLY A 217 -7.85 -3.83 -0.77
N ALA A 218 -9.02 -3.19 -0.74
CA ALA A 218 -9.18 -1.80 -1.18
C ALA A 218 -8.74 -0.78 -0.13
N ASN A 219 -8.69 -1.14 1.16
CA ASN A 219 -8.32 -0.20 2.22
C ASN A 219 -6.83 0.11 2.18
N VAL A 220 -6.46 1.38 2.39
CA VAL A 220 -5.04 1.77 2.49
C VAL A 220 -4.41 1.11 3.73
N GLY A 221 -3.25 0.49 3.58
CA GLY A 221 -2.56 -0.16 4.70
C GLY A 221 -3.03 -1.57 5.07
N ALA A 222 -4.00 -2.19 4.37
CA ALA A 222 -4.35 -3.61 4.61
C ALA A 222 -3.15 -4.58 4.55
N THR A 223 -2.06 -4.17 3.90
CA THR A 223 -0.76 -4.83 3.96
C THR A 223 0.35 -3.79 4.10
N ILE A 224 1.44 -4.14 4.78
CA ILE A 224 2.71 -3.39 4.74
C ILE A 224 3.89 -4.34 4.53
N ARG A 225 4.96 -3.86 3.90
CA ARG A 225 6.19 -4.62 3.72
C ARG A 225 7.31 -4.03 4.58
N ILE A 226 7.84 -4.81 5.51
CA ILE A 226 9.02 -4.47 6.29
C ILE A 226 10.12 -5.47 5.93
N GLY A 227 11.17 -4.99 5.26
CA GLY A 227 12.20 -5.86 4.70
C GLY A 227 11.63 -6.91 3.74
N GLY A 228 11.98 -8.19 3.98
CA GLY A 228 11.47 -9.34 3.23
C GLY A 228 10.17 -9.93 3.76
N SER A 229 9.50 -9.25 4.69
CA SER A 229 8.25 -9.71 5.30
C SER A 229 7.07 -8.84 4.89
N LEU A 230 5.96 -9.47 4.54
CA LEU A 230 4.68 -8.83 4.30
C LEU A 230 3.78 -9.07 5.51
N TYR A 231 3.29 -8.01 6.14
CA TYR A 231 2.31 -8.06 7.21
C TYR A 231 0.93 -7.83 6.60
N VAL A 232 -0.05 -8.62 7.02
CA VAL A 232 -1.39 -8.67 6.44
C VAL A 232 -2.43 -8.52 7.54
N ALA A 233 -3.30 -7.51 7.44
CA ALA A 233 -4.46 -7.35 8.32
C ALA A 233 -5.69 -8.02 7.68
N SER A 234 -6.39 -8.84 8.47
CA SER A 234 -7.52 -9.65 7.99
C SER A 234 -8.74 -9.47 8.86
N ILE A 235 -9.93 -9.33 8.26
CA ILE A 235 -11.19 -9.20 8.99
C ILE A 235 -11.60 -10.54 9.61
N GLY A 236 -11.11 -11.67 9.10
CA GLY A 236 -11.30 -12.98 9.72
C GLY A 236 -12.64 -13.66 9.43
N GLY A 237 -13.51 -13.05 8.63
CA GLY A 237 -14.84 -13.58 8.33
C GLY A 237 -15.70 -12.51 7.68
N ASN A 238 -17.02 -12.71 7.71
CA ASN A 238 -17.94 -11.72 7.16
C ASN A 238 -17.78 -10.36 7.85
N GLN A 239 -18.00 -9.27 7.09
CA GLN A 239 -18.04 -7.94 7.68
C GLN A 239 -19.31 -7.82 8.51
N ASP A 240 -19.16 -7.94 9.83
CA ASP A 240 -20.29 -7.80 10.75
C ASP A 240 -20.71 -6.33 10.83
N THR A 241 -21.97 -6.06 10.48
CA THR A 241 -22.58 -4.74 10.53
C THR A 241 -23.43 -4.53 11.79
N THR A 242 -23.42 -5.47 12.74
CA THR A 242 -24.25 -5.52 13.94
C THR A 242 -23.51 -5.06 15.21
N GLY A 243 -22.22 -4.72 15.10
CA GLY A 243 -21.39 -4.30 16.23
C GLY A 243 -20.50 -5.38 16.80
N LEU A 244 -20.45 -6.57 16.18
CA LEU A 244 -19.57 -7.65 16.61
C LEU A 244 -18.26 -7.64 15.82
N PHE A 245 -17.21 -8.18 16.44
CA PHE A 245 -15.95 -8.44 15.76
C PHE A 245 -15.77 -9.95 15.55
N ASN A 246 -15.06 -10.32 14.48
CA ASN A 246 -14.67 -11.68 14.21
C ASN A 246 -13.50 -12.04 15.13
N THR A 247 -13.66 -13.08 15.95
CA THR A 247 -12.60 -13.60 16.82
C THR A 247 -11.37 -14.08 16.06
N ASP A 248 -11.57 -14.45 14.79
CA ASP A 248 -10.56 -14.90 13.82
C ASP A 248 -9.90 -13.74 13.05
N SER A 249 -10.34 -12.49 13.25
CA SER A 249 -9.63 -11.33 12.69
C SER A 249 -8.19 -11.34 13.20
N MET A 250 -7.21 -11.05 12.34
CA MET A 250 -5.81 -11.24 12.70
C MET A 250 -4.85 -10.33 11.95
N ILE A 251 -3.63 -10.25 12.51
CA ILE A 251 -2.43 -9.82 11.80
C ILE A 251 -1.56 -11.05 11.56
N GLU A 252 -1.21 -11.29 10.30
CA GLU A 252 -0.32 -12.37 9.88
C GLU A 252 0.94 -11.80 9.22
N LYS A 253 2.09 -12.43 9.44
CA LYS A 253 3.37 -12.10 8.79
C LYS A 253 3.74 -13.20 7.82
N VAL A 254 4.12 -12.82 6.61
CA VAL A 254 4.53 -13.73 5.53
C VAL A 254 5.95 -13.41 5.12
N ASN A 255 6.85 -14.39 5.17
CA ASN A 255 8.19 -14.26 4.61
C ASN A 255 8.10 -14.39 3.08
N LEU A 256 8.51 -13.37 2.32
CA LEU A 256 8.37 -13.36 0.86
C LEU A 256 9.39 -14.24 0.13
N ASP A 257 10.50 -14.61 0.77
CA ASP A 257 11.45 -15.56 0.18
C ASP A 257 10.94 -17.00 0.24
N THR A 258 10.27 -17.39 1.32
CA THR A 258 9.82 -18.78 1.57
C THR A 258 8.31 -19.00 1.46
N LEU A 259 7.52 -17.92 1.46
CA LEU A 259 6.06 -17.90 1.62
C LEU A 259 5.55 -18.50 2.95
N ALA A 260 6.43 -18.73 3.92
CA ALA A 260 6.03 -19.20 5.24
C ALA A 260 5.27 -18.09 5.98
N SER A 261 4.13 -18.45 6.59
CA SER A 261 3.26 -17.50 7.29
C SER A 261 3.08 -17.81 8.78
N GLU A 262 3.01 -16.75 9.57
CA GLU A 262 2.89 -16.79 11.03
C GLU A 262 1.78 -15.85 11.48
N THR A 263 0.80 -16.36 12.24
CA THR A 263 -0.19 -15.51 12.91
C THR A 263 0.50 -14.83 14.08
N LEU A 264 0.52 -13.50 14.06
CA LEU A 264 1.14 -12.72 15.13
C LEU A 264 0.16 -12.49 16.28
N ILE A 265 -1.07 -12.09 15.94
CA ILE A 265 -2.14 -11.87 16.91
C ILE A 265 -3.51 -12.01 16.25
N THR A 266 -4.47 -12.57 16.99
CA THR A 266 -5.90 -12.57 16.64
C THR A 266 -6.66 -11.56 17.48
N ALA A 267 -7.84 -11.14 17.03
CA ALA A 267 -8.71 -10.24 17.77
C ALA A 267 -9.19 -10.86 19.09
N SER A 268 -9.38 -12.19 19.13
CA SER A 268 -9.62 -12.90 20.39
C SER A 268 -8.46 -12.73 21.39
N LYS A 269 -7.21 -12.85 20.95
CA LYS A 269 -6.04 -12.63 21.80
C LYS A 269 -5.81 -11.17 22.15
N ALA A 270 -6.17 -10.24 21.27
CA ALA A 270 -6.19 -8.82 21.58
C ALA A 270 -7.22 -8.52 22.70
N ALA A 271 -8.42 -9.11 22.64
CA ALA A 271 -9.45 -8.95 23.66
C ALA A 271 -9.09 -9.55 25.03
N GLU A 272 -8.30 -10.62 25.05
CA GLU A 272 -7.73 -11.14 26.31
C GLU A 272 -6.76 -10.14 26.98
N LYS A 273 -6.06 -9.31 26.19
CA LYS A 273 -5.06 -8.33 26.67
C LYS A 273 -5.64 -6.95 26.95
N ASP A 274 -6.58 -6.51 26.12
CA ASP A 274 -7.31 -5.24 26.24
C ASP A 274 -8.79 -5.55 26.39
N GLY A 275 -9.31 -5.48 27.62
CA GLY A 275 -10.72 -5.72 27.91
C GLY A 275 -11.69 -4.71 27.26
N SER A 276 -11.18 -3.64 26.63
CA SER A 276 -11.95 -2.71 25.81
C SER A 276 -11.97 -3.06 24.32
N TRP A 277 -11.29 -4.15 23.91
CA TRP A 277 -11.26 -4.59 22.52
C TRP A 277 -12.65 -5.02 22.03
N GLY A 278 -13.02 -4.51 20.86
CA GLY A 278 -14.26 -4.84 20.18
C GLY A 278 -14.15 -4.58 18.69
N SER A 279 -13.03 -4.95 18.07
CA SER A 279 -12.69 -4.52 16.71
C SER A 279 -12.05 -5.61 15.86
N ASN A 280 -12.16 -5.47 14.55
CA ASN A 280 -11.40 -6.23 13.57
C ASN A 280 -10.15 -5.43 13.15
N PHE A 281 -9.08 -6.12 12.78
CA PHE A 281 -7.92 -5.50 12.14
C PHE A 281 -8.23 -5.17 10.68
N TYR A 282 -7.89 -3.95 10.26
CA TYR A 282 -8.14 -3.47 8.89
C TYR A 282 -6.90 -2.91 8.19
N GLY A 283 -5.91 -2.44 8.95
CA GLY A 283 -4.72 -1.85 8.32
C GLY A 283 -3.54 -1.67 9.25
N LEU A 284 -2.40 -1.45 8.63
CA LEU A 284 -1.08 -1.30 9.22
C LEU A 284 -0.34 -0.17 8.51
N ALA A 285 0.49 0.57 9.25
CA ALA A 285 1.49 1.49 8.69
C ALA A 285 2.77 1.40 9.52
N HIS A 286 3.91 1.85 8.99
CA HIS A 286 5.15 1.88 9.77
C HIS A 286 6.03 3.07 9.39
N ASP A 287 6.80 3.56 10.37
CA ASP A 287 7.82 4.60 10.16
C ASP A 287 9.25 4.05 10.09
N GLY A 288 9.38 2.72 10.12
CA GLY A 288 10.66 1.99 10.16
C GLY A 288 11.08 1.56 11.58
N ASN A 289 10.55 2.21 12.63
CA ASN A 289 10.77 1.81 14.02
C ASN A 289 9.47 1.36 14.71
N ARG A 290 8.37 2.03 14.39
CA ARG A 290 7.04 1.79 14.94
C ARG A 290 6.11 1.21 13.89
N ILE A 291 5.18 0.39 14.36
CA ILE A 291 4.06 -0.12 13.58
C ILE A 291 2.79 0.48 14.19
N TYR A 292 1.98 1.09 13.33
CA TYR A 292 0.65 1.56 13.67
C TYR A 292 -0.38 0.55 13.18
N ILE A 293 -1.37 0.26 14.01
CA ILE A 293 -2.43 -0.70 13.71
C ILE A 293 -3.76 0.05 13.71
N LEU A 294 -4.50 -0.07 12.62
CA LEU A 294 -5.88 0.38 12.52
C LEU A 294 -6.81 -0.80 12.77
N ALA A 295 -7.64 -0.66 13.79
CA ALA A 295 -8.73 -1.58 14.11
C ALA A 295 -10.07 -0.84 14.14
N ALA A 296 -11.15 -1.50 13.72
CA ALA A 296 -12.48 -0.88 13.72
C ALA A 296 -13.61 -1.91 13.83
N CYS A 297 -14.80 -1.43 14.18
CA CYS A 297 -16.05 -2.18 14.11
C CYS A 297 -17.20 -1.29 13.61
N TRP A 298 -18.20 -1.87 12.96
CA TRP A 298 -19.42 -1.17 12.56
C TRP A 298 -20.32 -0.90 13.78
N ASN A 299 -21.18 0.11 13.70
CA ASN A 299 -22.03 0.52 14.83
C ASN A 299 -23.47 -0.03 14.81
N GLY A 300 -23.72 -1.14 14.13
CA GLY A 300 -25.02 -1.79 14.18
C GLY A 300 -26.09 -1.26 13.22
N SER A 301 -25.87 -0.14 12.49
CA SER A 301 -26.89 0.40 11.56
C SER A 301 -26.35 0.70 10.15
N TRP A 302 -25.98 -0.35 9.43
CA TRP A 302 -25.72 -0.25 7.99
C TRP A 302 -27.01 0.06 7.21
N PRO A 303 -26.99 0.89 6.15
CA PRO A 303 -25.86 1.65 5.58
C PRO A 303 -25.76 3.09 6.13
N GLU A 304 -26.66 3.50 7.03
CA GLU A 304 -26.89 4.92 7.38
C GLU A 304 -26.00 5.45 8.51
N SER A 305 -25.32 4.58 9.25
CA SER A 305 -24.37 4.99 10.29
C SER A 305 -23.00 4.37 10.07
N GLY A 306 -21.96 5.16 10.32
CA GLY A 306 -20.56 4.80 10.09
C GLY A 306 -20.04 3.68 11.02
N ARG A 307 -18.79 3.77 11.43
CA ARG A 307 -18.16 2.84 12.36
C ARG A 307 -18.23 3.37 13.79
N ASP A 308 -18.44 2.48 14.77
CA ASP A 308 -18.61 2.93 16.17
C ASP A 308 -17.35 3.62 16.68
N ASN A 309 -16.19 3.04 16.36
CA ASN A 309 -14.88 3.55 16.75
C ASN A 309 -13.84 3.04 15.75
N VAL A 310 -12.99 3.94 15.24
CA VAL A 310 -11.73 3.57 14.58
C VAL A 310 -10.62 3.78 15.59
N VAL A 311 -9.96 2.70 15.99
CA VAL A 311 -8.98 2.69 17.07
C VAL A 311 -7.59 2.48 16.49
N ILE A 312 -6.65 3.31 16.94
CA ILE A 312 -5.26 3.27 16.50
C ILE A 312 -4.39 2.81 17.65
N TYR A 313 -3.59 1.78 17.40
CA TYR A 313 -2.57 1.28 18.31
C TYR A 313 -1.17 1.55 17.76
N GLU A 314 -0.20 1.74 18.65
CA GLU A 314 1.22 1.87 18.34
C GLU A 314 2.00 0.73 19.01
N THR A 315 2.78 0.02 18.20
CA THR A 315 3.70 -1.06 18.62
C THR A 315 4.99 -1.01 17.79
N ASN A 316 5.79 -2.06 17.82
CA ASN A 316 6.93 -2.25 16.92
C ASN A 316 7.00 -3.72 16.46
N ALA A 317 7.91 -4.02 15.53
CA ALA A 317 8.01 -5.37 14.97
C ALA A 317 8.31 -6.44 16.03
N GLU A 318 9.21 -6.17 16.98
CA GLU A 318 9.58 -7.12 18.05
C GLU A 318 8.39 -7.47 18.95
N LYS A 319 7.64 -6.44 19.40
CA LYS A 319 6.45 -6.62 20.23
C LYS A 319 5.34 -7.35 19.46
N LEU A 320 5.09 -6.94 18.22
CA LEU A 320 4.05 -7.54 17.42
C LEU A 320 4.37 -9.00 17.08
N ASP A 321 5.64 -9.33 16.83
CA ASP A 321 6.11 -10.71 16.67
C ASP A 321 5.89 -11.54 17.95
N GLY A 322 5.95 -10.92 19.13
CA GLY A 322 5.54 -11.51 20.41
C GLY A 322 4.02 -11.50 20.68
N GLY A 323 3.22 -11.12 19.68
CA GLY A 323 1.76 -11.02 19.76
C GLY A 323 1.27 -9.86 20.63
N ASP A 324 2.02 -8.77 20.75
CA ASP A 324 1.64 -7.55 21.49
C ASP A 324 1.27 -6.40 20.52
N ILE A 325 -0.02 -6.01 20.54
CA ILE A 325 -0.56 -4.89 19.76
C ILE A 325 -0.10 -3.52 20.27
N GLY A 326 0.57 -3.46 21.43
CA GLY A 326 1.09 -2.23 21.99
C GLY A 326 0.01 -1.35 22.62
N ASN A 327 0.21 -0.03 22.55
CA ASN A 327 -0.63 0.93 23.26
C ASN A 327 -1.67 1.55 22.34
N LYS A 328 -2.91 1.68 22.80
CA LYS A 328 -3.92 2.52 22.14
C LYS A 328 -3.49 3.99 22.20
N ILE A 329 -3.34 4.62 21.05
CA ILE A 329 -2.96 6.05 20.94
C ILE A 329 -4.13 6.95 20.57
N ALA A 330 -5.19 6.39 19.97
CA ALA A 330 -6.40 7.15 19.66
C ALA A 330 -7.63 6.26 19.48
N THR A 331 -8.79 6.87 19.74
CA THR A 331 -10.08 6.43 19.25
C THR A 331 -10.66 7.60 18.45
N LEU A 332 -10.82 7.40 17.14
CA LEU A 332 -11.35 8.38 16.21
C LEU A 332 -12.86 8.15 16.07
N SER A 333 -13.63 9.23 16.28
CA SER A 333 -15.07 9.21 16.08
C SER A 333 -15.37 9.19 14.59
N THR A 334 -16.26 8.29 14.14
CA THR A 334 -16.79 8.38 12.78
C THR A 334 -18.23 8.85 12.85
N LYS A 335 -18.57 9.88 12.05
CA LYS A 335 -19.92 10.43 11.99
C LYS A 335 -20.76 9.65 10.99
N THR A 336 -20.25 9.51 9.77
CA THR A 336 -20.85 8.81 8.62
C THR A 336 -19.72 8.26 7.72
N GLY A 337 -20.06 7.58 6.62
CA GLY A 337 -19.08 7.13 5.62
C GLY A 337 -18.41 5.78 5.94
N TYR A 338 -17.73 5.23 4.94
CA TYR A 338 -17.22 3.86 4.95
C TYR A 338 -15.69 3.75 4.99
N SER A 339 -14.95 4.84 4.72
CA SER A 339 -13.52 4.77 4.46
C SER A 339 -12.74 4.30 5.68
N LEU A 340 -11.86 3.34 5.45
CA LEU A 340 -10.80 2.96 6.36
C LEU A 340 -9.47 2.94 5.61
N GLY A 341 -8.43 3.39 6.31
CA GLY A 341 -7.11 3.39 5.73
C GLY A 341 -6.10 4.00 6.68
N ILE A 342 -4.88 3.50 6.63
CA ILE A 342 -3.76 4.00 7.41
C ILE A 342 -2.49 3.95 6.57
N GLU A 343 -1.73 5.04 6.56
CA GLU A 343 -0.46 5.12 5.84
C GLU A 343 0.47 6.12 6.53
N TYR A 344 1.78 5.87 6.45
CA TYR A 344 2.78 6.76 7.03
C TYR A 344 3.50 7.52 5.92
N ASP A 345 3.40 8.84 5.96
CA ASP A 345 4.17 9.74 5.11
C ASP A 345 5.58 9.88 5.70
N SER A 346 6.53 9.14 5.15
CA SER A 346 7.92 9.18 5.59
C SER A 346 8.64 10.51 5.32
N ALA A 347 8.17 11.31 4.35
CA ALA A 347 8.75 12.60 4.03
C ALA A 347 8.33 13.65 5.05
N ALA A 348 7.03 13.71 5.37
CA ALA A 348 6.48 14.62 6.36
C ALA A 348 6.66 14.13 7.81
N LYS A 349 6.92 12.83 7.98
CA LYS A 349 6.89 12.10 9.25
C LYS A 349 5.52 12.13 9.92
N LEU A 350 4.47 12.02 9.12
CA LEU A 350 3.07 12.09 9.54
C LEU A 350 2.38 10.74 9.34
N LEU A 351 1.52 10.37 10.27
CA LEU A 351 0.60 9.25 10.08
C LEU A 351 -0.74 9.79 9.59
N TRP A 352 -1.26 9.22 8.50
CA TRP A 352 -2.56 9.54 7.94
C TRP A 352 -3.52 8.39 8.16
N VAL A 353 -4.74 8.71 8.59
CA VAL A 353 -5.78 7.74 8.90
C VAL A 353 -7.10 8.20 8.31
N SER A 354 -7.72 7.46 7.41
CA SER A 354 -9.12 7.71 7.05
C SER A 354 -10.04 6.92 7.96
N ALA A 355 -11.09 7.56 8.46
CA ALA A 355 -12.11 6.95 9.30
C ALA A 355 -13.48 7.57 8.99
N GLY A 356 -14.35 6.79 8.35
CA GLY A 356 -15.67 7.25 7.92
C GLY A 356 -15.57 8.20 6.74
N ASP A 357 -16.11 9.41 6.90
CA ASP A 357 -16.12 10.48 5.91
C ASP A 357 -14.95 11.48 6.06
N SER A 358 -14.07 11.25 7.04
CA SER A 358 -12.94 12.11 7.39
C SER A 358 -11.58 11.45 7.14
N VAL A 359 -10.54 12.28 7.01
CA VAL A 359 -9.13 11.87 7.14
C VAL A 359 -8.47 12.64 8.28
N TYR A 360 -7.61 11.94 9.02
CA TYR A 360 -6.92 12.46 10.19
C TYR A 360 -5.43 12.43 9.95
N LYS A 361 -4.77 13.49 10.40
CA LYS A 361 -3.31 13.63 10.43
C LYS A 361 -2.82 13.51 11.87
N TYR A 362 -1.83 12.67 12.10
CA TYR A 362 -1.15 12.54 13.39
C TYR A 362 0.32 12.92 13.27
N ASP A 363 0.72 13.90 14.09
CA ASP A 363 2.08 14.48 14.11
C ASP A 363 3.01 13.84 15.16
N GLY A 364 2.57 12.75 15.80
CA GLY A 364 3.25 12.14 16.93
C GLY A 364 2.76 12.63 18.30
N SER A 365 1.87 13.62 18.34
CA SER A 365 1.29 14.16 19.57
C SER A 365 -0.23 14.22 19.55
N ALA A 366 -0.84 14.68 18.46
CA ALA A 366 -2.28 14.88 18.35
C ALA A 366 -2.80 14.55 16.96
N PHE A 367 -4.06 14.11 16.91
CA PHE A 367 -4.80 13.92 15.66
C PHE A 367 -5.53 15.22 15.27
N THR A 368 -5.38 15.65 14.03
CA THR A 368 -6.13 16.74 13.41
C THR A 368 -7.10 16.15 12.38
N GLU A 369 -8.40 16.43 12.52
CA GLU A 369 -9.44 15.98 11.58
C GLU A 369 -9.57 16.94 10.40
N TYR A 370 -9.68 16.36 9.20
CA TYR A 370 -10.18 17.01 7.99
C TYR A 370 -11.47 16.28 7.59
N ASP A 371 -12.61 16.89 7.88
CA ASP A 371 -13.93 16.30 7.67
C ASP A 371 -14.41 16.43 6.21
N SER A 372 -15.56 15.84 5.92
CA SER A 372 -16.15 15.87 4.57
C SER A 372 -16.39 17.29 4.04
N THR A 373 -16.61 18.29 4.91
CA THR A 373 -16.72 19.70 4.48
C THR A 373 -15.37 20.25 4.05
N ALA A 374 -14.31 19.98 4.81
CA ALA A 374 -12.95 20.36 4.46
C ALA A 374 -12.46 19.66 3.18
N LEU A 375 -12.84 18.40 2.98
CA LEU A 375 -12.46 17.59 1.82
C LEU A 375 -13.28 17.89 0.57
N GLY A 376 -14.48 18.45 0.71
CA GLY A 376 -15.41 18.72 -0.38
C GLY A 376 -16.31 17.52 -0.76
N GLY A 377 -16.42 16.52 0.11
CA GLY A 377 -17.18 15.29 -0.06
C GLY A 377 -16.75 14.23 0.96
N GLU A 378 -17.40 13.06 0.96
CA GLU A 378 -17.03 11.96 1.86
C GLU A 378 -15.69 11.36 1.44
N MET A 379 -14.76 11.22 2.39
CA MET A 379 -13.49 10.54 2.18
C MET A 379 -13.68 9.14 1.57
N ALA A 380 -12.94 8.81 0.50
CA ALA A 380 -13.05 7.52 -0.18
C ALA A 380 -11.74 6.69 -0.17
N LYS A 381 -10.64 7.27 -0.69
CA LYS A 381 -9.29 6.69 -0.70
C LYS A 381 -8.22 7.79 -0.63
N PHE A 382 -7.05 7.48 -0.09
CA PHE A 382 -5.89 8.36 -0.12
C PHE A 382 -4.62 7.60 -0.42
N ALA A 383 -3.56 8.33 -0.77
CA ALA A 383 -2.20 7.80 -0.82
C ALA A 383 -1.21 8.86 -0.38
N THR A 384 -0.15 8.45 0.33
CA THR A 384 0.98 9.33 0.61
C THR A 384 1.83 9.54 -0.63
N LEU A 385 2.40 10.74 -0.75
CA LEU A 385 3.25 11.08 -1.88
C LEU A 385 4.63 10.45 -1.73
N THR A 386 5.01 9.62 -2.70
CA THR A 386 6.31 8.94 -2.69
C THR A 386 7.44 9.92 -3.01
N ALA A 387 8.58 9.78 -2.34
CA ALA A 387 9.77 10.57 -2.66
C ALA A 387 10.41 10.11 -3.98
N SER A 388 10.72 11.07 -4.86
CA SER A 388 11.49 10.80 -6.08
C SER A 388 12.96 10.48 -5.74
N GLY A 389 13.57 9.57 -6.49
CA GLY A 389 15.01 9.28 -6.38
C GLY A 389 15.44 8.48 -5.15
N VAL A 390 14.51 8.05 -4.30
CA VAL A 390 14.82 7.15 -3.17
C VAL A 390 14.71 5.71 -3.67
N THR A 391 15.86 5.06 -3.91
CA THR A 391 15.92 3.60 -3.93
C THR A 391 15.46 3.08 -2.57
N PRO A 392 14.61 2.04 -2.47
CA PRO A 392 14.27 1.45 -1.19
C PRO A 392 15.55 1.14 -0.44
N SER A 393 15.75 1.81 0.69
CA SER A 393 16.79 1.43 1.62
C SER A 393 16.52 -0.02 1.99
N GLY A 394 17.42 -0.92 1.59
CA GLY A 394 17.44 -2.25 2.17
C GLY A 394 17.69 -2.07 3.66
N ASP A 395 16.64 -2.16 4.47
CA ASP A 395 16.77 -2.11 5.91
C ASP A 395 17.77 -3.19 6.34
N GLY A 396 18.77 -2.75 7.10
CA GLY A 396 20.05 -3.43 7.25
C GLY A 396 19.95 -4.86 7.76
N GLY A 397 20.52 -5.78 6.98
CA GLY A 397 20.81 -7.15 7.39
C GLY A 397 21.73 -7.79 6.35
N GLY A 398 23.01 -7.95 6.69
CA GLY A 398 24.02 -8.46 5.78
C GLY A 398 23.75 -9.88 5.29
N GLY A 399 23.93 -10.11 3.99
CA GLY A 399 23.92 -11.43 3.37
C GLY A 399 23.95 -11.29 1.85
N GLY A 400 25.12 -11.45 1.25
CA GLY A 400 25.35 -11.23 -0.18
C GLY A 400 24.60 -12.21 -1.08
N GLY A 401 24.22 -11.72 -2.26
CA GLY A 401 23.61 -12.51 -3.32
C GLY A 401 23.16 -11.66 -4.49
N CYS A 402 24.12 -11.07 -5.22
CA CYS A 402 23.85 -10.38 -6.47
C CYS A 402 23.30 -11.32 -7.54
N ASN A 403 22.21 -10.93 -8.20
CA ASN A 403 22.05 -11.10 -9.64
C ASN A 403 21.12 -10.03 -10.20
N GLY A 404 21.71 -9.10 -10.97
CA GLY A 404 21.02 -8.02 -11.68
C GLY A 404 21.60 -6.64 -11.40
N GLY A 405 22.75 -6.31 -12.02
CA GLY A 405 23.23 -4.92 -12.08
C GLY A 405 24.62 -4.60 -11.52
N LEU A 406 25.56 -5.55 -11.43
CA LEU A 406 26.97 -5.25 -11.13
C LEU A 406 27.74 -4.83 -12.40
N GLY A 407 27.39 -3.66 -12.96
CA GLY A 407 28.19 -3.00 -14.00
C GLY A 407 29.08 -1.86 -13.47
N VAL A 408 28.74 -1.27 -12.31
CA VAL A 408 29.36 0.01 -11.88
C VAL A 408 30.00 -0.07 -10.49
N LEU A 409 29.48 -0.89 -9.58
CA LEU A 409 30.02 -1.01 -8.21
C LEU A 409 31.27 -1.90 -8.11
N ALA A 410 31.47 -2.85 -9.01
CA ALA A 410 32.65 -3.71 -9.03
C ALA A 410 33.96 -2.96 -9.38
N LEU A 411 33.87 -1.80 -10.05
CA LEU A 411 35.05 -0.99 -10.35
C LEU A 411 35.59 -0.22 -9.13
N VAL A 412 34.74 0.05 -8.13
CA VAL A 412 35.12 0.84 -6.94
C VAL A 412 35.82 -0.02 -5.89
N ALA A 413 35.39 -1.28 -5.73
CA ALA A 413 35.96 -2.20 -4.73
C ALA A 413 37.34 -2.77 -5.09
N LEU A 414 37.75 -2.73 -6.37
CA LEU A 414 39.05 -3.25 -6.83
C LEU A 414 40.19 -2.21 -6.84
N LEU A 415 39.89 -0.92 -6.65
CA LEU A 415 40.88 0.15 -6.66
C LEU A 415 41.85 0.14 -5.45
N PRO A 416 41.47 -0.29 -4.23
CA PRO A 416 42.44 -0.39 -3.12
C PRO A 416 43.47 -1.51 -3.31
N LEU A 417 43.09 -2.61 -3.99
CA LEU A 417 43.95 -3.80 -4.15
C LEU A 417 44.98 -3.65 -5.27
N LEU A 418 44.73 -2.78 -6.25
CA LEU A 418 45.70 -2.46 -7.31
C LEU A 418 46.77 -1.43 -6.87
N VAL A 419 46.55 -0.73 -5.76
CA VAL A 419 47.51 0.25 -5.21
C VAL A 419 48.51 -0.40 -4.24
N ALA A 420 48.20 -1.56 -3.64
CA ALA A 420 49.04 -2.20 -2.63
C ALA A 420 50.15 -3.15 -3.18
N LYS A 421 50.25 -3.36 -4.50
CA LYS A 421 51.18 -4.37 -5.09
C LYS A 421 52.36 -3.83 -5.90
N ARG A 422 52.78 -2.58 -5.70
CA ARG A 422 54.08 -2.09 -6.21
C ARG A 422 54.87 -1.35 -5.12
N GLY A 423 55.57 -2.14 -4.32
CA GLY A 423 56.52 -1.65 -3.32
C GLY A 423 57.42 -2.74 -2.77
N LYS A 424 58.07 -3.55 -3.63
CA LYS A 424 59.27 -4.32 -3.26
C LYS A 424 60.22 -4.45 -4.45
N LYS A 425 61.51 -4.23 -4.15
CA LYS A 425 62.74 -4.30 -4.97
C LYS A 425 63.03 -3.01 -5.77
N LYS A 426 64.17 -2.34 -5.65
CA LYS A 426 65.46 -2.58 -4.97
C LYS A 426 65.89 -1.32 -4.25
#